data_AF-A0A349D345-F1
#
_entry.id   AF-A0A349D345-F1
#
_cell.length_a   1.000
_cell.length_b   1.000
_cell.length_c   1.000
_cell.angle_alpha   90.00
_cell.angle_beta   90.00
_cell.angle_gamma   90.00
#
_symmetry.space_group_name_H-M   'P 1'
#
loop_
_entity.id
_entity.type
_entity.pdbx_description
1 polymer ?
#
loop_
_entity_poly.entity_id
_entity_poly.type
_entity_poly.pdbx_seq_one_letter_code
_entity_poly.pdbx_strand_id
1 'polypeptide(L)'
;MTRADELQKVQELYLMQIELWKVLDEDMSSAAALRQAREQLKTFAALLKQVSWEHMGGEDVYMTLQQMCEEAGQKLSHAPVRALAKKPTVVKRTVMRSAQSKGKKGKKC
;
A
#
# COMPACT_ATOMS: atom_id res chain seq x y z
N MET A 1 8.65 15.83 -20.29
CA MET A 1 7.41 15.10 -20.63
C MET A 1 6.61 15.99 -21.57
N THR A 2 6.07 15.44 -22.65
CA THR A 2 5.18 16.20 -23.55
C THR A 2 3.78 16.24 -22.94
N ARG A 3 3.00 17.28 -23.23
CA ARG A 3 1.61 17.40 -22.77
C ARG A 3 0.74 16.17 -23.12
N ALA A 4 1.04 15.52 -24.25
CA ALA A 4 0.40 14.28 -24.66
C ALA A 4 0.71 13.10 -23.72
N ASP A 5 1.95 13.00 -23.22
CA ASP A 5 2.36 11.98 -22.24
C ASP A 5 1.67 12.17 -20.90
N GLU A 6 1.48 13.42 -20.46
CA GLU A 6 0.75 13.72 -19.22
C GLU A 6 -0.75 13.40 -19.36
N LEU A 7 -1.38 13.78 -20.47
CA LEU A 7 -2.79 13.46 -20.73
C LEU A 7 -3.01 11.95 -20.85
N GLN A 8 -2.06 11.22 -21.42
CA GLN A 8 -2.13 9.76 -21.47
C GLN A 8 -2.09 9.16 -20.05
N LYS A 9 -1.21 9.65 -19.16
CA LYS A 9 -1.18 9.21 -17.77
C LYS A 9 -2.46 9.54 -17.01
N VAL A 10 -3.05 10.72 -17.26
CA VAL A 10 -4.36 11.10 -16.72
C VAL A 10 -5.42 10.10 -17.18
N GLN A 11 -5.45 9.76 -18.46
CA GLN A 11 -6.37 8.78 -19.01
C GLN A 11 -6.18 7.38 -18.39
N GLU A 12 -4.94 6.92 -18.28
CA GLU A 12 -4.61 5.65 -17.62
C GLU A 12 -5.04 5.64 -16.15
N LEU A 13 -4.87 6.77 -15.45
CA LEU A 13 -5.31 6.94 -14.07
C LEU A 13 -6.83 6.78 -13.94
N TYR A 14 -7.60 7.44 -14.82
CA TYR A 14 -9.07 7.32 -14.82
C TYR A 14 -9.55 5.90 -15.17
N LEU A 15 -8.90 5.23 -16.11
CA LEU A 15 -9.22 3.84 -16.43
C LEU A 15 -8.97 2.92 -15.23
N MET A 16 -7.80 3.06 -14.57
CA MET A 16 -7.47 2.30 -13.37
C MET A 16 -8.44 2.56 -12.23
N GLN A 17 -8.91 3.79 -12.06
CA GLN A 17 -9.93 4.13 -11.07
C GLN A 17 -11.21 3.32 -11.29
N ILE A 18 -11.70 3.26 -12.53
CA ILE A 18 -12.94 2.56 -12.88
C ILE A 18 -12.78 1.05 -12.67
N GLU A 19 -11.66 0.47 -13.12
CA GLU A 19 -11.37 -0.96 -12.92
C GLU A 19 -11.27 -1.32 -11.45
N LEU A 20 -10.56 -0.51 -10.65
CA LEU A 20 -10.44 -0.72 -9.21
C LEU A 20 -11.80 -0.68 -8.53
N TRP A 21 -12.65 0.28 -8.90
CA TRP A 21 -14.00 0.39 -8.36
C TRP A 21 -14.91 -0.77 -8.77
N LYS A 22 -14.79 -1.27 -10.00
CA LYS A 22 -15.50 -2.49 -10.42
C LYS A 22 -15.09 -3.68 -9.57
N VAL A 23 -13.78 -3.90 -9.36
CA VAL A 23 -13.31 -5.02 -8.54
C VAL A 23 -13.70 -4.87 -7.06
N LEU A 24 -13.84 -3.63 -6.57
CA LEU A 24 -14.32 -3.36 -5.22
C LEU A 24 -15.82 -3.53 -5.04
N ASP A 25 -16.60 -3.28 -6.10
CA ASP A 25 -18.06 -3.44 -6.12
C ASP A 25 -18.46 -4.91 -6.37
N GLU A 26 -17.70 -5.60 -7.23
CA GLU A 26 -17.80 -7.04 -7.41
C GLU A 26 -17.34 -7.80 -6.16
N ASP A 27 -18.00 -8.92 -5.88
CA ASP A 27 -17.79 -9.70 -4.66
C ASP A 27 -16.31 -10.14 -4.55
N MET A 28 -15.56 -9.52 -3.64
CA MET A 28 -14.12 -9.74 -3.40
C MET A 28 -13.79 -11.11 -2.77
N SER A 29 -14.58 -12.13 -3.10
CA SER A 29 -14.45 -13.50 -2.61
C SER A 29 -13.17 -14.20 -3.08
N SER A 30 -12.53 -13.72 -4.16
CA SER A 30 -11.30 -14.32 -4.69
C SER A 30 -10.04 -13.62 -4.17
N ALA A 31 -9.14 -14.41 -3.57
CA ALA A 31 -7.82 -13.94 -3.13
C ALA A 31 -6.96 -13.38 -4.27
N ALA A 32 -7.19 -13.83 -5.52
CA ALA A 32 -6.52 -13.29 -6.70
C ALA A 32 -7.00 -11.87 -7.03
N ALA A 33 -8.33 -11.65 -6.99
CA ALA A 33 -8.92 -10.33 -7.22
C ALA A 33 -8.47 -9.30 -6.17
N LEU A 34 -8.41 -9.71 -4.90
CA LEU A 34 -7.89 -8.86 -3.82
C LEU A 34 -6.41 -8.49 -3.99
N ARG A 35 -5.58 -9.41 -4.49
CA ARG A 35 -4.18 -9.12 -4.79
C ARG A 35 -4.06 -8.13 -5.95
N GLN A 36 -4.81 -8.37 -7.02
CA GLN A 36 -4.82 -7.51 -8.20
C GLN A 36 -5.30 -6.09 -7.84
N ALA A 37 -6.37 -5.96 -7.06
CA ALA A 37 -6.88 -4.67 -6.60
C ALA A 37 -5.86 -3.92 -5.72
N ARG A 38 -5.11 -4.63 -4.86
CA ARG A 38 -4.03 -4.02 -4.06
C ARG A 38 -2.87 -3.53 -4.92
N GLU A 39 -2.51 -4.26 -5.98
CA GLU A 39 -1.48 -3.83 -6.92
C GLU A 39 -1.97 -2.63 -7.74
N GLN A 40 -3.19 -2.67 -8.26
CA GLN A 40 -3.81 -1.55 -8.96
C GLN A 40 -3.89 -0.30 -8.09
N LEU A 41 -4.27 -0.42 -6.81
CA LEU A 41 -4.29 0.70 -5.87
C LEU A 41 -2.90 1.34 -5.70
N LYS A 42 -1.84 0.53 -5.59
CA LYS A 42 -0.47 1.05 -5.49
C LYS A 42 -0.05 1.80 -6.75
N THR A 43 -0.34 1.23 -7.91
CA THR A 43 -0.01 1.83 -9.21
C THR A 43 -0.79 3.12 -9.41
N PHE A 44 -2.08 3.13 -9.08
CA PHE A 44 -2.93 4.31 -9.08
C PHE A 44 -2.38 5.42 -8.19
N ALA A 45 -2.03 5.13 -6.94
CA ALA A 45 -1.44 6.10 -6.01
C ALA A 45 -0.09 6.64 -6.51
N ALA A 46 0.71 5.82 -7.19
CA ALA A 46 1.98 6.24 -7.77
C ALA A 46 1.79 7.14 -9.00
N LEU A 47 0.80 6.85 -9.84
CA LEU A 47 0.42 7.69 -10.99
C LEU A 47 -0.16 9.03 -10.55
N LEU A 48 -1.02 9.02 -9.52
CA LEU A 48 -1.63 10.23 -8.97
C LEU A 48 -0.59 11.21 -8.41
N LYS A 49 0.56 10.72 -7.93
CA LYS A 49 1.69 11.56 -7.51
C LYS A 49 2.55 12.09 -8.65
N GLN A 50 2.51 11.45 -9.82
CA GLN A 50 3.34 11.81 -10.97
C GLN A 50 2.67 12.82 -11.90
N VAL A 51 1.34 12.91 -11.85
CA VAL A 51 0.54 13.76 -12.73
C VAL A 51 0.11 15.01 -11.97
N SER A 52 0.26 16.18 -12.59
CA SER A 52 -0.19 17.44 -12.02
C SER A 52 -1.71 17.58 -12.07
N TRP A 53 -2.30 18.07 -10.98
CA TRP A 53 -3.75 18.34 -10.84
C TRP A 53 -4.29 19.28 -11.93
N GLU A 54 -3.45 20.17 -12.46
CA GLU A 54 -3.77 21.05 -13.60
C GLU A 54 -4.22 20.28 -14.84
N HIS A 55 -3.70 19.07 -15.05
CA HIS A 55 -4.06 18.20 -16.18
C HIS A 55 -5.24 17.26 -15.87
N MET A 56 -5.65 17.14 -14.61
CA MET A 56 -6.74 16.25 -14.18
C MET A 56 -8.13 16.91 -14.22
N GLY A 57 -8.20 18.21 -14.50
CA GLY A 57 -9.44 18.98 -14.45
C GLY A 57 -9.60 19.87 -13.22
N GLY A 58 -8.56 19.96 -12.37
CA GLY A 58 -8.51 20.87 -11.22
C GLY A 58 -8.12 20.18 -9.90
N GLU A 59 -7.91 21.00 -8.87
CA GLU A 59 -7.53 20.54 -7.53
C GLU A 59 -8.65 19.72 -6.86
N ASP A 60 -9.91 20.10 -7.06
CA ASP A 60 -11.07 19.38 -6.51
C ASP A 60 -11.14 17.92 -6.97
N VAL A 61 -10.86 17.70 -8.26
CA VAL A 61 -10.80 16.37 -8.86
C VAL A 61 -9.65 15.56 -8.27
N TYR A 62 -8.48 16.18 -8.12
CA TYR A 62 -7.32 15.55 -7.47
C TYR A 62 -7.62 15.14 -6.03
N MET A 63 -8.23 16.04 -5.24
CA MET A 63 -8.64 15.78 -3.86
C MET A 63 -9.65 14.62 -3.77
N THR A 64 -10.60 14.57 -4.70
CA THR A 64 -11.59 13.48 -4.79
C THR A 64 -10.92 12.15 -5.12
N LEU A 65 -10.02 12.12 -6.11
CA LEU A 65 -9.28 10.91 -6.48
C LEU A 65 -8.39 10.42 -5.34
N GLN A 66 -7.79 11.33 -4.58
CA GLN A 66 -7.01 10.98 -3.39
C GLN A 66 -7.90 10.35 -2.30
N GLN A 67 -9.06 10.95 -2.00
CA GLN A 67 -10.01 10.40 -1.04
C GLN A 67 -10.52 9.01 -1.48
N MET A 68 -10.82 8.83 -2.77
CA MET A 68 -11.22 7.54 -3.32
C MET A 68 -10.12 6.48 -3.19
N CYS A 69 -8.85 6.87 -3.34
CA CYS A 69 -7.71 5.97 -3.11
C CYS A 69 -7.66 5.50 -1.65
N GLU A 70 -7.91 6.41 -0.69
CA GLU A 70 -7.95 6.06 0.73
C GLU A 70 -9.15 5.18 1.06
N GLU A 71 -10.32 5.45 0.49
CA GLU A 71 -11.52 4.63 0.68
C GLU A 71 -11.33 3.21 0.10
N ALA A 72 -10.78 3.11 -1.11
CA ALA A 72 -10.44 1.84 -1.74
C ALA A 72 -9.45 1.03 -0.88
N GLY A 73 -8.44 1.70 -0.31
CA GLY A 73 -7.49 1.09 0.63
C GLY A 73 -8.16 0.57 1.89
N GLN A 74 -9.10 1.33 2.46
CA GLN A 74 -9.88 0.90 3.63
C GLN A 74 -10.78 -0.29 3.30
N LYS A 75 -11.49 -0.27 2.16
CA LYS A 75 -12.33 -1.39 1.70
C LYS A 75 -11.51 -2.66 1.49
N LEU A 76 -10.34 -2.57 0.88
CA LEU A 76 -9.41 -3.71 0.72
C LEU A 76 -8.80 -4.20 2.04
N SER A 77 -8.75 -3.35 3.06
CA SER A 77 -8.27 -3.72 4.39
C SER A 77 -9.37 -4.35 5.25
N HIS A 78 -10.63 -3.96 5.04
CA HIS A 78 -11.81 -4.51 5.70
C HIS A 78 -12.41 -5.73 5.00
N ALA A 79 -12.08 -5.94 3.71
CA ALA A 79 -12.47 -7.14 3.00
C ALA A 79 -12.00 -8.38 3.79
N PRO A 80 -12.84 -9.41 3.93
CA PRO A 80 -12.55 -10.57 4.77
C PRO A 80 -11.47 -11.45 4.12
N VAL A 81 -10.22 -10.99 4.13
CA VAL A 81 -9.05 -11.84 3.97
C VAL A 81 -8.90 -12.68 5.23
N ARG A 82 -9.76 -13.69 5.36
CA ARG A 82 -9.61 -14.75 6.37
C ARG A 82 -8.33 -15.59 6.14
N ALA A 83 -7.54 -15.31 5.09
CA ALA A 83 -6.47 -16.20 4.65
C ALA A 83 -5.20 -15.56 4.06
N LEU A 84 -4.91 -14.26 4.27
CA LEU A 84 -3.62 -13.70 3.80
C LEU A 84 -2.84 -13.05 4.93
N ALA A 85 -2.02 -13.90 5.55
CA ALA A 85 -0.83 -13.61 6.33
C ALA A 85 -1.04 -13.13 7.77
N LYS A 86 -1.16 -14.11 8.67
CA LYS A 86 -0.33 -14.12 9.88
C LYS A 86 1.12 -13.82 9.46
N LYS A 87 1.62 -12.62 9.75
CA LYS A 87 3.03 -12.43 10.08
C LYS A 87 3.09 -11.78 11.46
N PRO A 88 3.82 -12.39 12.40
CA PRO A 88 3.72 -12.05 13.80
C PRO A 88 4.33 -10.68 14.07
N THR A 89 3.67 -9.96 14.96
CA THR A 89 4.28 -9.07 15.95
C THR A 89 5.68 -9.55 16.33
N VAL A 90 6.68 -8.66 16.25
CA VAL A 90 7.99 -8.63 16.97
C VAL A 90 8.92 -7.75 16.11
N VAL A 91 9.35 -6.58 16.58
CA VAL A 91 10.36 -6.47 17.64
C VAL A 91 10.13 -5.25 18.55
N LYS A 92 9.86 -5.52 19.84
CA LYS A 92 10.32 -4.66 20.93
C LYS A 92 11.85 -4.62 20.84
N ARG A 93 12.43 -3.46 20.54
CA ARG A 93 13.87 -3.25 20.65
C ARG A 93 14.18 -2.82 22.10
N THR A 94 14.19 -3.80 23.01
CA THR A 94 14.84 -3.66 24.32
C THR A 94 15.87 -4.78 24.45
N VAL A 95 17.13 -4.46 24.16
CA VAL A 95 18.32 -5.27 24.50
C VAL A 95 19.33 -4.25 25.02
N MET A 96 19.37 -4.03 26.35
CA MET A 96 20.31 -4.67 27.28
C MET A 96 21.74 -4.72 26.76
N ARG A 97 22.57 -3.77 27.20
CA ARG A 97 24.03 -3.82 27.06
C ARG A 97 24.65 -4.33 28.37
N SER A 98 24.98 -5.62 28.34
CA SER A 98 26.26 -6.19 28.76
C SER A 98 26.71 -6.03 30.22
N ALA A 99 26.36 -7.03 31.05
CA ALA A 99 27.17 -7.40 32.21
C ALA A 99 28.28 -8.38 31.76
N GLN A 100 29.54 -7.99 31.99
CA GLN A 100 30.74 -8.73 31.61
C GLN A 100 30.98 -9.92 32.54
N SER A 101 31.09 -11.10 31.93
CA SER A 101 31.31 -12.39 32.59
C SER A 101 32.68 -12.56 33.23
N LYS A 102 32.65 -13.33 34.33
CA LYS A 102 33.74 -13.91 35.13
C LYS A 102 34.80 -14.66 34.31
N GLY A 103 36.07 -14.41 34.63
CA GLY A 103 37.18 -15.38 34.68
C GLY A 103 37.84 -15.20 36.06
N LYS A 104 38.34 -16.18 36.82
CA LYS A 104 39.12 -17.39 36.53
C LYS A 104 38.99 -18.27 37.79
N LYS A 105 38.71 -19.56 37.65
CA LYS A 105 38.83 -20.55 38.73
C LYS A 105 40.00 -21.49 38.36
N GLY A 106 41.20 -21.22 38.89
CA GLY A 106 42.31 -22.18 38.96
C GLY A 106 42.25 -22.89 40.31
N LYS A 107 42.18 -24.23 40.40
CA LYS A 107 43.22 -25.24 40.19
C LYS A 107 44.12 -25.42 41.43
N LYS A 108 43.78 -26.47 42.21
CA LYS A 108 44.65 -27.54 42.76
C LYS A 108 45.78 -27.13 43.74
N CYS A 109 45.59 -27.40 45.03
CA CYS A 109 46.31 -28.37 45.87
C CYS A 109 45.70 -28.36 47.28
#